data_AF-A0A8J9V9R3-F1
#
_entry.id   AF-A0A8J9V9R3-F1
#
_cell.length_a   1.000
_cell.length_b   1.000
_cell.length_c   1.000
_cell.angle_alpha   90.00
_cell.angle_beta   90.00
_cell.angle_gamma   90.00
#
_symmetry.space_group_name_H-M   'P 1'
#
loop_
_entity.id
_entity.type
_entity.pdbx_description
1 polymer ?
#
loop_
_entity_poly.entity_id
_entity_poly.type
_entity_poly.pdbx_seq_one_letter_code
_entity_poly.pdbx_strand_id
1 'polypeptide(L)'
;MATSEGRTETSGQRDDSGQNPARKQDNGAGCLKCGDNCPGLQLHEWRNCCTQCKCRREDHDVFSRDVTTLFEKLQISQDTPVAKGYAWVPPGISSMDKLEEYMNALPDDRVPRIGTPGERARQRNLVLQLPLQDFDEAFCGSELTDQERRDFKLFRQKRDYQSYGMGTVKESIEQDMKCNKCEGTIPEGSIAVFTSHTGPDVCWHPGCFCCSTCQIHLVDLLYFYRSSSIYCGRHYGESLHPRCYGCDEVKRI
;
A
#
# COMPACT_ATOMS: atom_id res chain seq x y z
N MET A 1 -63.53 -8.92 25.13
CA MET A 1 -62.32 -9.71 25.38
C MET A 1 -61.57 -9.81 24.07
N ALA A 2 -60.57 -8.95 23.85
CA ALA A 2 -59.71 -8.99 22.68
C ALA A 2 -58.38 -9.61 23.14
N THR A 3 -58.01 -10.75 22.58
CA THR A 3 -56.73 -11.41 22.85
C THR A 3 -55.72 -10.96 21.79
N SER A 4 -54.67 -10.28 22.26
CA SER A 4 -53.50 -9.88 21.49
C SER A 4 -52.55 -11.06 21.31
N GLU A 5 -52.29 -11.48 20.08
CA GLU A 5 -51.20 -12.42 19.78
C GLU A 5 -49.93 -11.63 19.45
N GLY A 6 -48.91 -11.83 20.30
CA GLY A 6 -47.59 -11.23 20.17
C GLY A 6 -46.79 -11.88 19.05
N ARG A 7 -46.21 -11.04 18.20
CA ARG A 7 -45.30 -11.43 17.12
C ARG A 7 -43.91 -11.67 17.72
N THR A 8 -43.48 -12.92 17.82
CA THR A 8 -42.08 -13.26 18.09
C THR A 8 -41.26 -12.98 16.84
N GLU A 9 -40.43 -11.94 16.89
CA GLU A 9 -39.39 -11.67 15.89
C GLU A 9 -38.23 -12.65 16.12
N THR A 10 -38.10 -13.66 15.26
CA THR A 10 -36.87 -14.44 15.16
C THR A 10 -35.82 -13.60 14.45
N SER A 11 -34.74 -13.30 15.17
CA SER A 11 -33.52 -12.69 14.63
C SER A 11 -32.94 -13.59 13.54
N GLY A 12 -33.20 -13.25 12.28
CA GLY A 12 -32.61 -13.92 11.12
C GLY A 12 -31.09 -13.77 11.14
N GLN A 13 -30.40 -14.88 11.37
CA GLN A 13 -28.99 -15.01 11.05
C GLN A 13 -28.86 -14.81 9.53
N ARG A 14 -28.19 -13.73 9.12
CA ARG A 14 -27.89 -13.48 7.71
C ARG A 14 -26.82 -14.47 7.27
N ASP A 15 -27.15 -15.21 6.22
CA ASP A 15 -26.29 -16.18 5.56
C ASP A 15 -24.98 -15.50 5.09
N ASP A 16 -23.83 -16.02 5.55
CA ASP A 16 -22.48 -15.46 5.36
C ASP A 16 -21.83 -15.94 4.03
N SER A 17 -22.65 -16.51 3.15
CA SER A 17 -22.23 -17.21 1.92
C SER A 17 -21.81 -16.30 0.76
N GLY A 18 -21.87 -14.97 0.92
CA GLY A 18 -21.61 -14.00 -0.16
C GLY A 18 -20.54 -12.94 0.10
N GLN A 19 -19.78 -13.01 1.19
CA GLN A 19 -18.77 -11.99 1.53
C GLN A 19 -17.38 -12.34 0.97
N ASN A 20 -16.73 -11.37 0.31
CA ASN A 20 -15.35 -11.46 -0.19
C ASN A 20 -14.40 -12.09 0.86
N PRO A 21 -13.70 -13.19 0.55
CA PRO A 21 -12.71 -13.80 1.43
C PRO A 21 -11.65 -12.82 1.95
N ALA A 22 -11.19 -11.90 1.09
CA ALA A 22 -10.25 -10.84 1.44
C ALA A 22 -10.80 -9.84 2.47
N ARG A 23 -12.13 -9.74 2.60
CA ARG A 23 -12.79 -8.86 3.59
C ARG A 23 -13.02 -9.57 4.92
N LYS A 24 -13.17 -10.91 4.92
CA LYS A 24 -13.38 -11.69 6.14
C LYS A 24 -12.12 -11.80 6.99
N GLN A 25 -10.97 -11.96 6.35
CA GLN A 25 -9.69 -12.16 7.04
C GLN A 25 -9.27 -10.98 7.92
N ASP A 26 -9.77 -9.78 7.64
CA ASP A 26 -9.39 -8.58 8.39
C ASP A 26 -10.34 -8.28 9.56
N ASN A 27 -11.42 -9.06 9.72
CA ASN A 27 -12.39 -8.82 10.78
C ASN A 27 -11.72 -8.93 12.16
N GLY A 28 -12.00 -7.94 13.01
CA GLY A 28 -11.40 -7.82 14.34
C GLY A 28 -10.08 -7.05 14.37
N ALA A 29 -9.49 -6.67 13.23
CA ALA A 29 -8.26 -5.88 13.20
C ALA A 29 -8.41 -4.56 13.98
N GLY A 30 -7.44 -4.22 14.82
CA GLY A 30 -7.49 -3.01 15.65
C GLY A 30 -7.47 -1.73 14.81
N CYS A 31 -8.17 -0.68 15.23
CA CYS A 31 -8.16 0.59 14.48
C CYS A 31 -6.98 1.47 14.90
N LEU A 32 -6.10 1.81 13.96
CA LEU A 32 -4.91 2.63 14.18
C LEU A 32 -5.23 4.12 14.42
N LYS A 33 -6.48 4.55 14.16
CA LYS A 33 -6.97 5.90 14.44
C LYS A 33 -7.79 5.99 15.73
N CYS A 34 -8.65 5.01 15.97
CA CYS A 34 -9.59 5.04 17.09
C CYS A 34 -9.03 4.39 18.36
N GLY A 35 -8.00 3.55 18.25
CA GLY A 35 -7.53 2.70 19.33
C GLY A 35 -8.68 1.85 19.87
N ASP A 36 -8.81 1.80 21.20
CA ASP A 36 -9.83 1.02 21.91
C ASP A 36 -11.27 1.48 21.66
N ASN A 37 -11.48 2.66 21.07
CA ASN A 37 -12.82 3.13 20.70
C ASN A 37 -13.42 2.39 19.50
N CYS A 38 -12.62 1.58 18.79
CA CYS A 38 -13.12 0.65 17.78
C CYS A 38 -12.94 -0.77 18.34
N PRO A 39 -14.01 -1.57 18.50
CA PRO A 39 -13.91 -2.94 19.02
C PRO A 39 -13.20 -3.91 18.05
N GLY A 40 -12.81 -3.42 16.87
CA GLY A 40 -12.21 -4.19 15.79
C GLY A 40 -12.88 -3.88 14.46
N LEU A 41 -12.15 -4.08 13.37
CA LEU A 41 -12.65 -3.90 12.03
C LEU A 41 -13.86 -4.81 11.80
N GLN A 42 -14.98 -4.23 11.38
CA GLN A 42 -16.08 -4.96 10.78
C GLN A 42 -16.44 -4.26 9.49
N LEU A 43 -15.98 -4.80 8.36
CA LEU A 43 -16.13 -4.11 7.09
C LEU A 43 -17.60 -4.09 6.63
N HIS A 44 -18.02 -2.99 6.02
CA HIS A 44 -19.33 -2.90 5.42
C HIS A 44 -19.44 -3.82 4.19
N GLU A 45 -20.62 -4.41 3.96
CA GLU A 45 -20.90 -5.28 2.80
C GLU A 45 -20.44 -4.70 1.45
N TRP A 46 -20.59 -3.39 1.24
CA TRP A 46 -20.25 -2.72 -0.03
C TRP A 46 -19.38 -1.48 0.12
N ARG A 47 -19.00 -1.06 1.35
CA ARG A 47 -18.09 0.07 1.55
C ARG A 47 -16.76 -0.42 2.10
N ASN A 48 -15.66 0.20 1.67
CA ASN A 48 -14.33 -0.05 2.22
C ASN A 48 -14.11 0.71 3.55
N CYS A 49 -15.11 0.65 4.45
CA CYS A 49 -15.06 1.28 5.76
C CYS A 49 -15.66 0.39 6.84
N CYS A 50 -15.17 0.58 8.07
CA CYS A 50 -15.62 -0.12 9.25
C CYS A 50 -17.04 0.34 9.62
N THR A 51 -17.92 -0.61 9.86
CA THR A 51 -19.29 -0.35 10.33
C THR A 51 -19.31 0.19 11.76
N GLN A 52 -18.28 -0.11 12.56
CA GLN A 52 -18.15 0.32 13.96
C GLN A 52 -17.65 1.76 14.08
N CYS A 53 -16.49 2.09 13.49
CA CYS A 53 -15.85 3.40 13.65
C CYS A 53 -15.91 4.31 12.42
N LYS A 54 -16.42 3.83 11.28
CA LYS A 54 -16.44 4.51 9.97
C LYS A 54 -15.07 4.83 9.37
N CYS A 55 -13.96 4.53 10.04
CA CYS A 55 -12.62 4.60 9.44
C CYS A 55 -12.49 3.60 8.28
N ARG A 56 -11.58 3.89 7.35
CA ARG A 56 -11.36 3.01 6.21
C ARG A 56 -10.66 1.71 6.63
N ARG A 57 -10.74 0.67 5.79
CA ARG A 57 -10.07 -0.61 6.04
C ARG A 57 -8.57 -0.42 6.28
N GLU A 58 -7.91 0.41 5.48
CA GLU A 58 -6.47 0.65 5.61
C GLU A 58 -6.07 1.47 6.85
N ASP A 59 -7.05 1.99 7.60
CA ASP A 59 -6.82 2.63 8.90
C ASP A 59 -6.88 1.61 10.06
N HIS A 60 -6.98 0.32 9.75
CA HIS A 60 -6.94 -0.78 10.71
C HIS A 60 -5.68 -1.61 10.50
N ASP A 61 -5.23 -2.31 11.55
CA ASP A 61 -4.06 -3.17 11.55
C ASP A 61 -4.33 -4.51 10.84
N VAL A 62 -4.64 -4.41 9.54
CA VAL A 62 -4.95 -5.54 8.65
C VAL A 62 -3.68 -6.18 8.09
N PHE A 63 -2.53 -5.92 8.72
CA PHE A 63 -1.19 -6.14 8.17
C PHE A 63 -0.73 -7.61 8.19
N SER A 64 -1.48 -8.50 8.82
CA SER A 64 -0.89 -9.62 9.56
C SER A 64 -0.25 -10.77 8.77
N ARG A 65 -0.59 -11.11 7.50
CA ARG A 65 -0.01 -12.30 6.82
C ARG A 65 0.17 -12.18 5.30
N ASP A 66 -0.70 -11.45 4.62
CA ASP A 66 -0.70 -11.49 3.14
C ASP A 66 0.27 -10.50 2.50
N VAL A 67 0.56 -9.37 3.16
CA VAL A 67 1.56 -8.41 2.68
C VAL A 67 2.95 -9.06 2.68
N THR A 68 3.30 -9.79 3.74
CA THR A 68 4.54 -10.59 3.79
C THR A 68 4.58 -11.66 2.70
N THR A 69 3.50 -12.46 2.57
CA THR A 69 3.38 -13.48 1.50
C THR A 69 3.50 -12.86 0.11
N LEU A 70 2.95 -11.66 -0.07
CA LEU A 70 3.02 -10.93 -1.32
C LEU A 70 4.43 -10.40 -1.59
N PHE A 71 5.11 -9.88 -0.57
CA PHE A 71 6.51 -9.48 -0.69
C PHE A 71 7.41 -10.65 -1.07
N GLU A 72 7.19 -11.83 -0.50
CA GLU A 72 7.85 -13.07 -0.92
C GLU A 72 7.53 -13.41 -2.39
N LYS A 73 6.26 -13.37 -2.80
CA LYS A 73 5.83 -13.60 -4.20
C LYS A 73 6.45 -12.60 -5.17
N LEU A 74 6.67 -11.36 -4.73
CA LEU A 74 7.27 -10.28 -5.51
C LEU A 74 8.80 -10.22 -5.38
N GLN A 75 9.41 -11.12 -4.60
CA GLN A 75 10.86 -11.17 -4.32
C GLN A 75 11.41 -9.85 -3.74
N ILE A 76 10.59 -9.15 -2.97
CA ILE A 76 10.96 -7.92 -2.30
C ILE A 76 11.54 -8.30 -0.94
N SER A 77 12.84 -8.07 -0.77
CA SER A 77 13.51 -8.33 0.51
C SER A 77 12.94 -7.42 1.59
N GLN A 78 12.32 -8.03 2.61
CA GLN A 78 11.90 -7.34 3.83
C GLN A 78 12.97 -7.41 4.94
N ASP A 79 14.01 -8.23 4.76
CA ASP A 79 15.09 -8.42 5.73
C ASP A 79 16.01 -7.21 5.72
N THR A 80 15.48 -6.14 6.30
CA THR A 80 16.27 -5.07 6.85
C THR A 80 16.19 -5.27 8.35
N PRO A 81 17.33 -5.43 9.05
CA PRO A 81 17.31 -5.51 10.50
C PRO A 81 16.46 -4.36 11.03
N VAL A 82 15.55 -4.63 11.96
CA VAL A 82 14.89 -3.60 12.76
C VAL A 82 16.00 -2.84 13.47
N ALA A 83 16.53 -1.83 12.79
CA ALA A 83 17.74 -1.15 13.20
C ALA A 83 17.30 0.08 13.99
N LYS A 84 17.69 0.10 15.27
CA LYS A 84 17.86 1.34 16.04
C LYS A 84 16.61 2.23 16.12
N GLY A 85 15.43 1.61 16.22
CA GLY A 85 14.16 2.32 16.48
C GLY A 85 13.32 2.63 15.24
N TYR A 86 13.69 2.13 14.05
CA TYR A 86 12.87 2.21 12.84
C TYR A 86 12.18 0.87 12.53
N ALA A 87 10.92 0.94 12.10
CA ALA A 87 10.13 -0.19 11.62
C ALA A 87 10.56 -0.66 10.21
N TRP A 88 11.37 0.15 9.52
CA TRP A 88 12.02 -0.18 8.24
C TRP A 88 13.18 0.77 7.97
N VAL A 89 14.21 0.28 7.30
CA VAL A 89 15.33 1.09 6.80
C VAL A 89 15.60 0.75 5.33
N PRO A 90 16.05 1.69 4.50
CA PRO A 90 16.37 1.39 3.10
C PRO A 90 17.55 0.41 2.99
N PRO A 91 17.48 -0.57 2.08
CA PRO A 91 18.61 -1.43 1.80
C PRO A 91 19.76 -0.64 1.15
N GLY A 92 21.00 -1.07 1.40
CA GLY A 92 22.19 -0.45 0.83
C GLY A 92 22.79 0.70 1.66
N ILE A 93 22.17 1.06 2.79
CA ILE A 93 22.78 1.97 3.78
C ILE A 93 23.55 1.15 4.81
N SER A 94 24.85 1.43 4.94
CA SER A 94 25.80 0.72 5.79
C SER A 94 26.17 1.48 7.07
N SER A 95 26.08 2.81 7.06
CA SER A 95 26.46 3.67 8.19
C SER A 95 25.28 4.38 8.85
N MET A 96 25.44 4.74 10.14
CA MET A 96 24.37 5.44 10.87
C MET A 96 24.14 6.86 10.41
N ASP A 97 25.21 7.58 10.11
CA ASP A 97 25.11 8.97 9.71
C ASP A 97 24.35 9.06 8.37
N LYS A 98 24.58 8.11 7.47
CA LYS A 98 23.83 8.00 6.21
C LYS A 98 22.38 7.56 6.42
N LEU A 99 22.11 6.68 7.38
CA LEU A 99 20.73 6.33 7.71
C LEU A 99 19.96 7.54 8.23
N GLU A 100 20.53 8.31 9.16
CA GLU A 100 19.90 9.51 9.69
C GLU A 100 19.78 10.60 8.60
N GLU A 101 20.78 10.78 7.74
CA GLU A 101 20.70 11.67 6.57
C GLU A 101 19.50 11.31 5.68
N TYR A 102 19.32 10.02 5.36
CA TYR A 102 18.18 9.54 4.58
C TYR A 102 16.84 9.81 5.30
N MET A 103 16.74 9.46 6.59
CA MET A 103 15.50 9.61 7.35
C MET A 103 15.10 11.09 7.53
N ASN A 104 16.07 11.98 7.73
CA ASN A 104 15.85 13.43 7.84
C ASN A 104 15.46 14.09 6.52
N ALA A 105 15.72 13.43 5.38
CA ALA A 105 15.26 13.88 4.07
C ALA A 105 13.78 13.54 3.79
N LEU A 106 13.12 12.81 4.70
CA LEU A 106 11.69 12.50 4.61
C LEU A 106 10.87 13.45 5.51
N PRO A 107 9.60 13.73 5.19
CA PRO A 107 8.68 14.42 6.10
C PRO A 107 8.52 13.65 7.41
N ASP A 108 8.40 14.37 8.53
CA ASP A 108 8.30 13.79 9.89
C ASP A 108 7.18 12.74 10.02
N ASP A 109 6.03 12.98 9.38
CA ASP A 109 4.88 12.06 9.38
C ASP A 109 5.08 10.80 8.52
N ARG A 110 6.24 10.69 7.85
CA ARG A 110 6.62 9.59 6.95
C ARG A 110 7.86 8.82 7.39
N VAL A 111 8.58 9.30 8.40
CA VAL A 111 9.70 8.57 8.98
C VAL A 111 9.18 7.37 9.78
N PRO A 112 9.49 6.12 9.41
CA PRO A 112 8.88 4.93 10.02
C PRO A 112 9.53 4.58 11.37
N ARG A 113 9.52 5.49 12.34
CA ARG A 113 9.98 5.20 13.71
C ARG A 113 8.96 4.34 14.45
N ILE A 114 9.40 3.34 15.21
CA ILE A 114 8.54 2.42 15.95
C ILE A 114 7.63 3.20 16.92
N GLY A 115 6.34 2.89 16.93
CA GLY A 115 5.30 3.54 17.72
C GLY A 115 4.79 4.88 17.18
N THR A 116 5.41 5.42 16.13
CA THR A 116 5.10 6.78 15.65
C THR A 116 4.03 6.79 14.54
N PRO A 117 3.43 7.96 14.22
CA PRO A 117 2.53 8.09 13.08
C PRO A 117 3.15 7.63 11.75
N GLY A 118 4.47 7.76 11.58
CA GLY A 118 5.16 7.34 10.36
C GLY A 118 5.20 5.82 10.18
N GLU A 119 5.34 5.03 11.25
CA GLU A 119 5.18 3.58 11.19
C GLU A 119 3.77 3.19 10.74
N ARG A 120 2.74 3.80 11.34
CA ARG A 120 1.34 3.56 10.95
C ARG A 120 1.08 3.98 9.50
N ALA A 121 1.64 5.10 9.07
CA ALA A 121 1.54 5.56 7.69
C ALA A 121 2.19 4.58 6.71
N ARG A 122 3.37 4.03 7.06
CA ARG A 122 4.03 2.97 6.29
C ARG A 122 3.15 1.74 6.15
N GLN A 123 2.64 1.20 7.27
CA GLN A 123 1.76 0.02 7.29
C GLN A 123 0.51 0.25 6.42
N ARG A 124 -0.14 1.40 6.57
CA ARG A 124 -1.30 1.79 5.75
C ARG A 124 -0.96 1.84 4.26
N ASN A 125 0.18 2.43 3.90
CA ASN A 125 0.59 2.58 2.50
C ASN A 125 0.88 1.23 1.83
N LEU A 126 1.46 0.29 2.57
CA LEU A 126 1.71 -1.08 2.12
C LEU A 126 0.42 -1.79 1.73
N VAL A 127 -0.59 -1.74 2.62
CA VAL A 127 -1.91 -2.33 2.36
C VAL A 127 -2.63 -1.66 1.20
N LEU A 128 -2.57 -0.32 1.12
CA LEU A 128 -3.22 0.46 0.06
C LEU A 128 -2.64 0.18 -1.33
N GLN A 129 -1.31 0.06 -1.43
CA GLN A 129 -0.62 -0.03 -2.72
C GLN A 129 -0.53 -1.46 -3.24
N LEU A 130 -0.79 -2.45 -2.37
CA LEU A 130 -0.74 -3.86 -2.70
C LEU A 130 -2.06 -4.59 -2.40
N PRO A 131 -3.20 -4.21 -3.01
CA PRO A 131 -4.47 -4.90 -2.76
C PRO A 131 -4.41 -6.36 -3.22
N LEU A 132 -4.75 -7.33 -2.36
CA LEU A 132 -4.63 -8.75 -2.67
C LEU A 132 -5.46 -9.20 -3.86
N GLN A 133 -6.64 -8.61 -4.02
CA GLN A 133 -7.54 -8.85 -5.14
C GLN A 133 -6.97 -8.40 -6.50
N ASP A 134 -5.87 -7.65 -6.51
CA ASP A 134 -5.13 -7.33 -7.73
C ASP A 134 -4.13 -8.44 -8.09
N PHE A 135 -3.71 -9.24 -7.12
CA PHE A 135 -2.69 -10.28 -7.29
C PHE A 135 -3.30 -11.66 -7.46
N ASP A 136 -4.42 -11.96 -6.82
CA ASP A 136 -4.98 -13.29 -6.81
C ASP A 136 -6.51 -13.24 -6.84
N GLU A 137 -7.09 -13.96 -7.81
CA GLU A 137 -8.54 -14.00 -8.07
C GLU A 137 -9.32 -14.59 -6.90
N ALA A 138 -8.68 -15.38 -6.03
CA ALA A 138 -9.27 -15.90 -4.80
C ALA A 138 -9.69 -14.81 -3.82
N PHE A 139 -9.15 -13.59 -3.96
CA PHE A 139 -9.42 -12.43 -3.11
C PHE A 139 -10.42 -11.45 -3.74
N CYS A 140 -10.95 -11.74 -4.93
CA CYS A 140 -11.99 -10.93 -5.55
C CYS A 140 -13.32 -11.06 -4.79
N GLY A 141 -14.07 -9.97 -4.69
CA GLY A 141 -15.26 -9.92 -3.82
C GLY A 141 -16.50 -10.65 -4.30
N SER A 142 -16.42 -11.23 -5.47
CA SER A 142 -17.48 -12.01 -6.10
C SER A 142 -16.82 -12.99 -7.06
N GLU A 143 -17.54 -14.06 -7.40
CA GLU A 143 -17.15 -14.87 -8.54
C GLU A 143 -17.00 -13.99 -9.78
N LEU A 144 -15.83 -14.10 -10.41
CA LEU A 144 -15.53 -13.42 -11.66
C LEU A 144 -16.22 -14.17 -12.81
N THR A 145 -16.92 -13.43 -13.65
CA THR A 145 -17.34 -13.90 -14.97
C THR A 145 -16.13 -14.26 -15.82
N ASP A 146 -16.33 -15.05 -16.89
CA ASP A 146 -15.25 -15.39 -17.81
C ASP A 146 -14.59 -14.15 -18.45
N GLN A 147 -15.37 -13.08 -18.67
CA GLN A 147 -14.85 -11.82 -19.18
C GLN A 147 -13.97 -11.13 -18.13
N GLU A 148 -14.47 -10.98 -16.90
CA GLU A 148 -13.69 -10.37 -15.80
C GLU A 148 -12.41 -11.15 -15.51
N ARG A 149 -12.43 -12.49 -15.61
CA ARG A 149 -11.23 -13.33 -15.46
C ARG A 149 -10.20 -13.08 -16.56
N ARG A 150 -10.65 -12.85 -17.81
CA ARG A 150 -9.76 -12.45 -18.91
C ARG A 150 -9.16 -11.07 -18.65
N ASP A 151 -9.98 -10.11 -18.22
CA ASP A 151 -9.54 -8.75 -17.93
C ASP A 151 -8.59 -8.70 -16.74
N PHE A 152 -8.84 -9.50 -15.68
CA PHE A 152 -7.93 -9.69 -14.55
C PHE A 152 -6.58 -10.23 -14.98
N LYS A 153 -6.55 -11.28 -15.82
CA LYS A 153 -5.31 -11.84 -16.36
C LYS A 153 -4.55 -10.81 -17.21
N LEU A 154 -5.25 -10.02 -18.01
CA LEU A 154 -4.63 -8.96 -18.82
C LEU A 154 -4.10 -7.81 -17.94
N PHE A 155 -4.84 -7.40 -16.92
CA PHE A 155 -4.39 -6.41 -15.94
C PHE A 155 -3.12 -6.89 -15.23
N ARG A 156 -3.12 -8.12 -14.71
CA ARG A 156 -1.95 -8.74 -14.09
C ARG A 156 -0.79 -8.84 -15.08
N GLN A 157 -1.02 -9.31 -16.30
CA GLN A 157 0.03 -9.37 -17.31
C GLN A 157 0.59 -7.99 -17.61
N LYS A 158 -0.22 -6.95 -17.76
CA LYS A 158 0.27 -5.58 -17.99
C LYS A 158 1.06 -5.06 -16.80
N ARG A 159 0.56 -5.27 -15.58
CA ARG A 159 1.23 -4.88 -14.34
C ARG A 159 2.56 -5.61 -14.15
N ASP A 160 2.59 -6.93 -14.41
CA ASP A 160 3.72 -7.82 -14.18
C ASP A 160 4.75 -7.74 -15.34
N TYR A 161 4.31 -7.53 -16.59
CA TYR A 161 5.18 -7.36 -17.77
C TYR A 161 5.80 -5.96 -17.86
N GLN A 162 5.10 -4.93 -17.36
CA GLN A 162 5.67 -3.59 -17.17
C GLN A 162 6.23 -3.41 -15.74
N SER A 163 6.69 -4.51 -15.12
CA SER A 163 6.98 -4.57 -13.68
C SER A 163 7.77 -3.37 -13.20
N TYR A 164 7.10 -2.67 -12.31
CA TYR A 164 7.63 -1.95 -11.19
C TYR A 164 9.06 -2.31 -10.75
N GLY A 165 9.79 -1.32 -10.26
CA GLY A 165 11.01 -1.58 -9.51
C GLY A 165 10.84 -1.22 -8.05
N MET A 166 11.89 -1.48 -7.28
CA MET A 166 12.12 -0.83 -6.00
C MET A 166 13.14 0.28 -6.19
N GLY A 167 12.98 1.37 -5.45
CA GLY A 167 14.00 2.41 -5.41
C GLY A 167 15.28 1.85 -4.77
N THR A 168 16.42 2.04 -5.42
CA THR A 168 17.72 1.67 -4.85
C THR A 168 18.36 2.91 -4.25
N VAL A 169 18.74 2.85 -2.98
CA VAL A 169 19.46 3.95 -2.33
C VAL A 169 20.96 3.77 -2.53
N LYS A 170 21.65 4.83 -2.97
CA LYS A 170 23.11 4.92 -2.93
C LYS A 170 23.51 5.93 -1.85
N GLU A 171 24.45 5.54 -0.98
CA GLU A 171 24.92 6.38 0.13
C GLU A 171 25.70 7.63 -0.31
N SER A 172 26.28 7.58 -1.51
CA SER A 172 27.12 8.62 -2.06
C SER A 172 27.07 8.56 -3.59
N ILE A 173 26.73 9.68 -4.22
CA ILE A 173 26.89 9.87 -5.66
C ILE A 173 28.29 10.39 -5.99
N GLU A 174 28.82 10.01 -7.16
CA GLU A 174 30.20 10.28 -7.59
C GLU A 174 30.39 11.68 -8.21
N GLN A 175 29.30 12.37 -8.53
CA GLN A 175 29.29 13.71 -9.10
C GLN A 175 27.95 14.39 -8.82
N ASP A 176 27.89 15.71 -8.99
CA ASP A 176 26.63 16.46 -8.91
C ASP A 176 25.61 15.94 -9.93
N MET A 177 24.38 15.73 -9.47
CA MET A 177 23.28 15.24 -10.30
C MET A 177 22.04 16.12 -10.17
N LYS A 178 21.19 16.13 -11.19
CA LYS A 178 19.91 16.84 -11.16
C LYS A 178 18.80 15.90 -10.69
N CYS A 179 18.06 16.30 -9.65
CA CYS A 179 16.91 15.52 -9.20
C CYS A 179 15.80 15.54 -10.26
N ASN A 180 15.33 14.36 -10.65
CA ASN A 180 14.33 14.18 -11.70
C ASN A 180 12.92 14.70 -11.33
N LYS A 181 12.64 14.97 -10.03
CA LYS A 181 11.34 15.52 -9.60
C LYS A 181 11.39 17.03 -9.39
N CYS A 182 12.28 17.53 -8.53
CA CYS A 182 12.29 18.94 -8.14
C CYS A 182 13.24 19.79 -8.97
N GLU A 183 14.01 19.18 -9.87
CA GLU A 183 15.04 19.82 -10.70
C GLU A 183 16.22 20.45 -9.94
N GLY A 184 16.23 20.35 -8.60
CA GLY A 184 17.34 20.79 -7.77
C GLY A 184 18.58 19.89 -7.90
N THR A 185 19.74 20.46 -7.59
CA THR A 185 21.02 19.74 -7.57
C THR A 185 21.12 18.84 -6.34
N ILE A 186 21.55 17.61 -6.56
CA ILE A 186 22.02 16.67 -5.54
C ILE A 186 23.56 16.73 -5.57
N PRO A 187 24.23 17.26 -4.52
CA PRO A 187 25.68 17.39 -4.52
C PRO A 187 26.41 16.05 -4.47
N GLU A 188 27.61 15.98 -5.04
CA GLU A 188 28.57 14.89 -4.85
C GLU A 188 28.66 14.48 -3.37
N GLY A 189 28.72 13.18 -3.10
CA GLY A 189 28.77 12.65 -1.72
C GLY A 189 27.41 12.48 -1.03
N SER A 190 26.33 13.02 -1.60
CA SER A 190 24.98 12.95 -1.02
C SER A 190 24.28 11.64 -1.33
N ILE A 191 23.27 11.32 -0.52
CA ILE A 191 22.39 10.17 -0.76
C ILE A 191 21.43 10.47 -1.92
N ALA A 192 21.24 9.49 -2.80
CA ALA A 192 20.24 9.57 -3.86
C ALA A 192 19.54 8.22 -4.09
N VAL A 193 18.31 8.31 -4.61
CA VAL A 193 17.50 7.15 -5.01
C VAL A 193 17.62 6.98 -6.52
N PHE A 194 17.85 5.75 -6.95
CA PHE A 194 17.94 5.33 -8.34
C PHE A 194 16.90 4.28 -8.67
N THR A 195 16.68 4.06 -9.96
CA THR A 195 15.72 3.07 -10.43
C THR A 195 16.31 2.24 -11.54
N SER A 196 15.90 0.97 -11.65
CA SER A 196 16.29 0.07 -12.74
C SER A 196 15.67 0.44 -14.10
N HIS A 197 14.59 1.22 -14.10
CA HIS A 197 13.86 1.60 -15.31
C HIS A 197 14.38 2.87 -15.98
N THR A 198 15.22 3.63 -15.28
CA THR A 198 15.85 4.83 -15.81
C THR A 198 17.32 4.58 -16.07
N GLY A 199 17.92 5.44 -16.90
CA GLY A 199 19.37 5.43 -17.09
C GLY A 199 20.13 5.72 -15.78
N PRO A 200 21.43 5.41 -15.74
CA PRO A 200 22.27 5.65 -14.56
C PRO A 200 22.35 7.13 -14.17
N ASP A 201 22.06 8.04 -15.10
CA ASP A 201 22.11 9.49 -14.91
C ASP A 201 20.80 10.10 -14.37
N VAL A 202 19.83 9.26 -13.98
CA VAL A 202 18.53 9.71 -13.45
C VAL A 202 18.41 9.31 -11.99
N CYS A 203 18.25 10.31 -11.12
CA CYS A 203 18.14 10.11 -9.68
C CYS A 203 17.13 11.06 -9.03
N TRP A 204 16.81 10.76 -7.77
CA TRP A 204 15.93 11.57 -6.93
C TRP A 204 16.56 11.79 -5.56
N HIS A 205 16.29 12.94 -4.95
CA HIS A 205 16.43 13.06 -3.50
C HIS A 205 15.57 11.99 -2.81
N PRO A 206 15.94 11.49 -1.62
CA PRO A 206 15.10 10.57 -0.84
C PRO A 206 13.65 11.08 -0.68
N GLY A 207 13.49 12.34 -0.28
CA GLY A 207 12.18 12.99 -0.14
C GLY A 207 11.44 13.23 -1.46
N CYS A 208 12.15 13.21 -2.60
CA CYS A 208 11.57 13.42 -3.92
C CYS A 208 11.11 12.12 -4.58
N PHE A 209 11.50 10.95 -4.07
CA PHE A 209 11.11 9.67 -4.65
C PHE A 209 9.71 9.26 -4.19
N CYS A 210 8.69 9.87 -4.77
CA CYS A 210 7.30 9.67 -4.39
C CYS A 210 6.35 9.59 -5.59
N CYS A 211 5.17 9.00 -5.40
CA CYS A 211 4.14 8.92 -6.43
C CYS A 211 3.71 10.32 -6.90
N SER A 212 3.62 10.50 -8.22
CA SER A 212 3.23 11.78 -8.84
C SER A 212 1.80 12.21 -8.52
N THR A 213 0.94 11.30 -8.05
CA THR A 213 -0.46 11.58 -7.72
C THR A 213 -0.67 11.83 -6.22
N CYS A 214 -0.30 10.90 -5.35
CA CYS A 214 -0.51 11.04 -3.89
C CYS A 214 0.69 11.53 -3.10
N GLN A 215 1.85 11.72 -3.74
CA GLN A 215 3.09 12.13 -3.07
C GLN A 215 3.57 11.16 -1.96
N ILE A 216 3.06 9.92 -1.93
CA ILE A 216 3.56 8.89 -1.01
C ILE A 216 4.95 8.44 -1.47
N HIS A 217 5.91 8.37 -0.54
CA HIS A 217 7.26 7.86 -0.78
C HIS A 217 7.24 6.41 -1.24
N LEU A 218 8.06 6.09 -2.25
CA LEU A 218 8.05 4.80 -2.91
C LEU A 218 9.33 3.99 -2.72
N VAL A 219 10.31 4.43 -1.92
CA VAL A 219 11.57 3.67 -1.77
C VAL A 219 11.31 2.31 -1.11
N ASP A 220 10.40 2.30 -0.15
CA ASP A 220 9.92 1.12 0.57
C ASP A 220 8.79 0.37 -0.19
N LEU A 221 8.38 0.86 -1.36
CA LEU A 221 7.20 0.38 -2.08
C LEU A 221 7.53 0.10 -3.55
N LEU A 222 6.58 -0.50 -4.25
CA LEU A 222 6.69 -0.61 -5.70
C LEU A 222 6.43 0.74 -6.36
N TYR A 223 7.35 1.17 -7.22
CA TYR A 223 7.10 2.27 -8.14
C TYR A 223 6.81 1.72 -9.54
N PHE A 224 5.98 2.44 -10.29
CA PHE A 224 5.68 2.19 -11.69
C PHE A 224 6.10 3.41 -12.49
N TYR A 225 6.93 3.22 -13.51
CA TYR A 225 7.43 4.30 -14.35
C TYR A 225 6.60 4.42 -15.64
N ARG A 226 6.03 5.59 -15.88
CA ARG A 226 5.22 5.88 -17.08
C ARG A 226 5.36 7.34 -17.47
N SER A 227 5.63 7.61 -18.75
CA SER A 227 5.68 8.98 -19.28
C SER A 227 6.59 9.91 -18.45
N SER A 228 7.79 9.44 -18.14
CA SER A 228 8.79 10.17 -17.33
C SER A 228 8.41 10.45 -15.87
N SER A 229 7.35 9.84 -15.37
CA SER A 229 6.84 10.01 -14.01
C SER A 229 6.76 8.68 -13.28
N ILE A 230 6.92 8.71 -11.96
CA ILE A 230 6.77 7.54 -11.08
C ILE A 230 5.40 7.55 -10.39
N TYR A 231 4.79 6.38 -10.26
CA TYR A 231 3.47 6.18 -9.65
C TYR A 231 3.53 5.02 -8.66
N CYS A 232 2.67 5.04 -7.64
CA CYS A 232 2.46 3.85 -6.82
C CYS A 232 1.62 2.81 -7.57
N GLY A 233 1.63 1.56 -7.10
CA GLY A 233 0.81 0.48 -7.67
C GLY A 233 -0.67 0.83 -7.77
N ARG A 234 -1.22 1.51 -6.76
CA ARG A 234 -2.63 1.96 -6.76
C ARG A 234 -2.95 2.91 -7.91
N HIS A 235 -2.22 4.01 -8.05
CA HIS A 235 -2.51 5.01 -9.10
C HIS A 235 -2.14 4.52 -10.49
N TYR A 236 -1.10 3.70 -10.62
CA TYR A 236 -0.83 3.04 -11.89
C TYR A 236 -1.98 2.10 -12.27
N GLY A 237 -2.46 1.27 -11.34
CA GLY A 237 -3.60 0.39 -11.56
C GLY A 237 -4.88 1.14 -11.91
N GLU A 238 -5.20 2.22 -11.20
CA GLU A 238 -6.35 3.09 -11.49
C GLU A 238 -6.27 3.74 -12.89
N SER A 239 -5.05 3.94 -13.42
CA SER A 239 -4.85 4.44 -14.80
C SER A 239 -5.16 3.40 -15.89
N LEU A 240 -5.21 2.12 -15.52
CA LEU A 240 -5.60 1.01 -16.40
C LEU A 240 -7.08 0.67 -16.21
N HIS A 241 -7.52 0.54 -14.97
CA HIS A 241 -8.86 0.15 -14.58
C HIS A 241 -9.33 0.95 -13.35
N PRO A 242 -10.20 1.97 -13.53
CA PRO A 242 -10.65 2.82 -12.44
C PRO A 242 -11.41 2.06 -11.34
N ARG A 243 -11.13 2.42 -10.08
CA ARG A 243 -11.80 1.86 -8.89
C ARG A 243 -13.00 2.70 -8.47
N CYS A 244 -13.95 2.07 -7.80
CA CYS A 244 -15.03 2.75 -7.10
C CYS A 244 -14.52 3.28 -5.75
N TYR A 245 -14.68 4.58 -5.49
CA TYR A 245 -14.26 5.20 -4.22
C TYR A 245 -14.95 4.60 -2.98
N GLY A 246 -16.17 4.06 -3.16
CA GLY A 246 -16.97 3.48 -2.08
C GLY A 246 -16.52 2.09 -1.67
N CYS A 247 -16.41 1.15 -2.63
CA CYS A 247 -16.04 -0.24 -2.35
C CYS A 247 -14.57 -0.58 -2.58
N ASP A 248 -13.79 0.32 -3.19
CA ASP A 248 -12.39 0.16 -3.60
C ASP A 248 -12.11 -0.99 -4.60
N GLU A 249 -13.19 -1.52 -5.20
CA GLU A 249 -13.13 -2.51 -6.28
C GLU A 249 -13.06 -1.82 -7.65
N VAL A 250 -12.49 -2.50 -8.64
CA VAL A 250 -12.54 -2.09 -10.04
C VAL A 250 -14.00 -2.07 -10.51
N LYS A 251 -14.40 -1.02 -11.24
CA LYS A 251 -15.77 -0.95 -11.77
C LYS A 251 -15.99 -2.07 -12.78
N ARG A 252 -17.07 -2.84 -12.60
CA ARG A 252 -17.60 -3.72 -13.65
C ARG A 252 -18.09 -2.84 -14.80
N ILE A 253 -17.50 -2.99 -15.98
CA ILE A 253 -17.91 -2.30 -17.21
C ILE A 253 -18.87 -3.22 -17.96
#